data_AF-A0A7V9U5V7-F1
#
_entry.id   AF-A0A7V9U5V7-F1
#
_cell.length_a   1.000
_cell.length_b   1.000
_cell.length_c   1.000
_cell.angle_alpha   90.00
_cell.angle_beta   90.00
_cell.angle_gamma   90.00
#
_symmetry.space_group_name_H-M   'P 1'
#
loop_
_entity.id
_entity.type
_entity.pdbx_description
1 polymer ?
#
loop_
_entity_poly.entity_id
_entity_poly.type
_entity_poly.pdbx_seq_one_letter_code
_entity_poly.pdbx_strand_id
1 'polypeptide(L)'
;MRAYTVATAAITLRVPAKWVDNTLSHHSIPGVLHKRQGVRRRLTPPAIVTLCIALLLTTELSLSLAKAVEISAHLVHTGGESAEWRFSENGWLRLNVVSIEKAVIDRLAQAVEVTPIPRRGRPPK
;
A
#
# COMPACT_ATOMS: atom_id res chain seq x y z
N MET A 1 8.01 -14.60 1.69
CA MET A 1 7.79 -13.14 1.79
C MET A 1 6.81 -12.85 2.92
N ARG A 2 7.14 -11.92 3.85
CA ARG A 2 6.26 -11.57 4.97
C ARG A 2 5.08 -10.73 4.46
N ALA A 3 3.87 -10.99 4.95
CA ALA A 3 2.67 -10.26 4.55
C ALA A 3 1.88 -9.79 5.78
N TYR A 4 1.40 -8.56 5.72
CA TYR A 4 0.81 -7.81 6.81
C TYR A 4 -0.70 -7.72 6.69
N THR A 5 -1.39 -7.45 7.79
CA THR A 5 -2.85 -7.26 7.76
C THR A 5 -3.21 -5.88 7.20
N VAL A 6 -4.46 -5.71 6.78
CA VAL A 6 -5.04 -4.39 6.48
C VAL A 6 -4.88 -3.42 7.66
N ALA A 7 -5.06 -3.89 8.90
CA ALA A 7 -4.90 -3.04 10.08
C ALA A 7 -3.46 -2.55 10.26
N THR A 8 -2.47 -3.44 10.09
CA THR A 8 -1.05 -3.08 10.13
C THR A 8 -0.70 -2.10 9.01
N ALA A 9 -1.21 -2.32 7.79
CA ALA A 9 -1.02 -1.40 6.68
C ALA A 9 -1.65 -0.03 6.96
N ALA A 10 -2.87 0.01 7.52
CA ALA A 10 -3.55 1.25 7.88
C ALA A 10 -2.76 2.07 8.92
N ILE A 11 -2.23 1.41 9.96
CA ILE A 11 -1.37 2.06 10.97
C ILE A 11 -0.08 2.57 10.32
N THR A 12 0.56 1.76 9.49
CA THR A 12 1.80 2.13 8.77
C THR A 12 1.59 3.39 7.91
N LEU A 13 0.47 3.43 7.18
CA LEU A 13 0.11 4.51 6.26
C LEU A 13 -0.56 5.69 6.97
N ARG A 14 -0.87 5.57 8.27
CA ARG A 14 -1.60 6.56 9.08
C ARG A 14 -2.94 6.96 8.46
N VAL A 15 -3.66 5.98 7.93
CA VAL A 15 -5.00 6.17 7.34
C VAL A 15 -6.03 5.29 8.05
N PRO A 16 -7.33 5.63 7.96
CA PRO A 16 -8.37 4.73 8.45
C PRO A 16 -8.31 3.36 7.76
N ALA A 17 -8.51 2.27 8.49
CA ALA A 17 -8.54 0.91 7.91
C ALA A 17 -9.58 0.77 6.79
N LYS A 18 -10.70 1.49 6.90
CA LYS A 18 -11.74 1.59 5.85
C LYS A 18 -11.20 2.12 4.53
N TRP A 19 -10.26 3.07 4.55
CA TRP A 19 -9.65 3.59 3.33
C TRP A 19 -8.87 2.49 2.61
N VAL A 20 -8.08 1.71 3.35
CA VAL A 20 -7.32 0.58 2.78
C VAL A 20 -8.28 -0.46 2.24
N ASP A 21 -9.30 -0.87 3.01
CA ASP A 21 -10.26 -1.88 2.56
C ASP A 21 -11.06 -1.44 1.32
N ASN A 22 -11.48 -0.17 1.25
CA ASN A 22 -12.17 0.38 0.09
C ASN A 22 -11.25 0.38 -1.14
N THR A 23 -10.02 0.87 -0.98
CA THR A 23 -9.01 0.88 -2.06
C THR A 23 -8.79 -0.54 -2.61
N LEU A 24 -8.62 -1.51 -1.72
CA LEU A 24 -8.42 -2.93 -2.08
C LEU A 24 -9.69 -3.65 -2.58
N SER A 25 -10.86 -3.01 -2.49
CA SER A 25 -12.11 -3.56 -3.02
C SER A 25 -12.40 -3.05 -4.43
N HIS A 26 -11.87 -1.87 -4.79
CA HIS A 26 -12.09 -1.24 -6.10
C HIS A 26 -10.87 -1.29 -7.03
N HIS A 27 -9.67 -1.54 -6.50
CA HIS A 27 -8.44 -1.53 -7.27
C HIS A 27 -7.59 -2.77 -7.02
N SER A 28 -6.97 -3.30 -8.09
CA SER A 28 -5.99 -4.37 -8.00
C SER A 28 -4.63 -3.79 -7.65
N ILE A 29 -4.05 -4.23 -6.53
CA ILE A 29 -2.74 -3.79 -6.07
C ILE A 29 -1.78 -4.99 -6.14
N PRO A 30 -0.68 -4.92 -6.92
CA PRO A 30 0.33 -5.96 -6.95
C PRO A 30 0.88 -6.26 -5.54
N GLY A 31 1.00 -7.55 -5.22
CA GLY A 31 1.49 -7.98 -3.90
C GLY A 31 0.42 -8.02 -2.80
N VAL A 32 -0.86 -7.86 -3.13
CA VAL A 32 -1.98 -8.21 -2.26
C VAL A 32 -2.33 -9.69 -2.45
N LEU A 33 -2.32 -10.44 -1.35
CA LEU A 33 -2.60 -11.86 -1.32
C LEU A 33 -4.05 -12.11 -0.87
N HIS A 34 -4.85 -12.68 -1.77
CA HIS A 34 -6.17 -13.23 -1.48
C HIS A 34 -6.06 -14.74 -1.33
N LYS A 35 -6.26 -15.28 -0.13
CA LYS A 35 -6.17 -16.74 0.08
C LYS A 35 -7.48 -17.50 -0.19
N ARG A 36 -8.66 -16.91 0.04
CA ARG A 36 -10.04 -17.46 -0.20
C ARG A 36 -11.11 -16.46 0.28
N GLN A 37 -12.36 -16.61 -0.16
CA GLN A 37 -13.51 -15.94 0.47
C GLN A 37 -13.49 -16.17 1.99
N GLY A 38 -13.71 -15.12 2.77
CA GLY A 38 -13.66 -15.17 4.24
C GLY A 38 -12.27 -15.04 4.88
N VAL A 39 -11.17 -15.06 4.11
CA VAL A 39 -9.81 -14.84 4.64
C VAL A 39 -9.42 -13.36 4.49
N ARG A 40 -9.00 -12.74 5.60
CA ARG A 40 -8.53 -11.34 5.62
C ARG A 40 -7.38 -11.13 4.63
N ARG A 41 -7.48 -10.09 3.79
CA ARG A 41 -6.44 -9.67 2.83
C ARG A 41 -5.09 -9.51 3.52
N ARG A 42 -4.02 -9.91 2.83
CA ARG A 42 -2.64 -9.73 3.31
C ARG A 42 -1.83 -8.91 2.31
N LEU A 43 -1.05 -7.96 2.78
CA LEU A 43 -0.28 -7.04 1.95
C LEU A 43 1.22 -7.29 2.13
N THR A 44 1.94 -7.49 1.05
CA THR A 44 3.41 -7.51 1.06
C THR A 44 3.98 -6.08 1.23
N PRO A 45 5.26 -5.90 1.63
CA PRO A 45 5.86 -4.57 1.70
C PRO A 45 5.72 -3.76 0.40
N PRO A 46 5.98 -4.31 -0.81
CA PRO A 46 5.77 -3.57 -2.05
C PRO A 46 4.33 -3.10 -2.24
N ALA A 47 3.32 -3.90 -1.85
CA ALA A 47 1.92 -3.47 -1.91
C ALA A 47 1.63 -2.27 -1.00
N ILE A 48 2.28 -2.21 0.17
CA ILE A 48 2.14 -1.09 1.11
C ILE A 48 2.87 0.15 0.60
N VAL A 49 4.02 -0.01 -0.05
CA VAL A 49 4.71 1.08 -0.75
C VAL A 49 3.84 1.63 -1.89
N THR A 50 3.22 0.76 -2.70
CA THR A 50 2.27 1.18 -3.74
C THR A 50 1.13 2.01 -3.17
N LEU A 51 0.54 1.58 -2.04
CA LEU A 51 -0.51 2.36 -1.37
C LEU A 51 0.00 3.68 -0.78
N CYS A 52 1.23 3.72 -0.28
CA CYS A 52 1.86 4.94 0.24
C CYS A 52 2.07 5.97 -0.86
N ILE A 53 2.57 5.54 -2.03
CA ILE A 53 2.74 6.42 -3.18
C ILE A 53 1.37 6.86 -3.71
N ALA A 54 0.39 5.95 -3.78
CA ALA A 54 -0.95 6.30 -4.24
C ALA A 54 -1.57 7.37 -3.33
N LEU A 55 -1.43 7.21 -2.01
CA LEU A 55 -1.88 8.21 -1.05
C LEU A 55 -1.21 9.57 -1.30
N LEU A 56 0.12 9.60 -1.42
CA LEU A 56 0.88 10.82 -1.72
C LEU A 56 0.40 11.49 -3.02
N LEU A 57 0.19 10.72 -4.09
CA LEU A 57 -0.29 11.26 -5.36
C LEU A 57 -1.72 11.82 -5.26
N THR A 58 -2.59 11.19 -4.47
CA THR A 58 -3.95 11.71 -4.24
C THR A 58 -3.95 12.96 -3.36
N THR A 59 -3.09 13.06 -2.34
CA THR A 59 -3.08 14.18 -1.39
C THR A 59 -2.31 15.39 -1.92
N GLU A 60 -1.16 15.16 -2.54
CA GLU A 60 -0.26 16.25 -2.97
C GLU A 60 -0.55 16.72 -4.39
N LEU A 61 -1.00 15.81 -5.28
CA LEU A 61 -1.22 16.12 -6.70
C LEU A 61 -2.68 16.04 -7.12
N SER A 62 -3.60 15.81 -6.17
CA SER A 62 -5.05 15.74 -6.41
C SER A 62 -5.44 14.75 -7.53
N LEU A 63 -4.64 13.70 -7.74
CA LEU A 63 -4.97 12.67 -8.72
C LEU A 63 -6.16 11.84 -8.23
N SER A 64 -6.94 11.30 -9.18
CA SER A 64 -7.93 10.28 -8.83
C SER A 64 -7.23 9.05 -8.26
N LEU A 65 -7.86 8.38 -7.30
CA LEU A 65 -7.28 7.18 -6.67
C LEU A 65 -6.94 6.10 -7.70
N ALA A 66 -7.78 5.91 -8.72
CA ALA A 66 -7.54 4.97 -9.80
C ALA A 66 -6.22 5.29 -10.54
N LYS A 67 -6.00 6.56 -10.90
CA LYS A 67 -4.78 6.98 -11.60
C LYS A 67 -3.57 6.93 -10.68
N ALA A 68 -3.73 7.34 -9.42
CA ALA A 68 -2.68 7.25 -8.43
C ALA A 68 -2.20 5.80 -8.22
N VAL A 69 -3.12 4.84 -8.15
CA VAL A 69 -2.78 3.40 -8.05
C VAL A 69 -2.02 2.90 -9.28
N GLU A 70 -2.48 3.24 -10.48
CA GLU A 70 -1.81 2.86 -11.74
C GLU A 70 -0.36 3.36 -11.78
N ILE A 71 -0.16 4.66 -11.53
CA ILE A 71 1.16 5.29 -11.50
C ILE A 71 2.04 4.66 -10.44
N SER A 72 1.50 4.45 -9.24
CA SER A 72 2.25 3.86 -8.12
C SER A 72 2.73 2.46 -8.43
N ALA A 73 1.88 1.62 -9.03
CA ALA A 73 2.25 0.27 -9.42
C ALA A 73 3.40 0.27 -10.43
N HIS A 74 3.38 1.18 -11.40
CA HIS A 74 4.49 1.33 -12.35
C HIS A 74 5.78 1.82 -11.68
N LEU A 75 5.70 2.84 -10.82
CA LEU A 75 6.87 3.38 -10.13
C LEU A 75 7.51 2.35 -9.19
N VAL A 76 6.71 1.53 -8.50
CA VAL A 76 7.24 0.44 -7.66
C VAL A 76 7.83 -0.69 -8.51
N HIS A 77 7.22 -1.00 -9.65
CA HIS A 77 7.72 -2.03 -10.55
C HIS A 77 9.06 -1.66 -11.19
N THR A 78 9.19 -0.40 -11.64
CA THR A 78 10.44 0.13 -12.21
C THR A 78 11.49 0.38 -11.13
N GLY A 79 11.08 0.84 -9.95
CA GLY A 79 11.91 0.96 -8.76
C GLY A 79 13.05 1.99 -8.89
N GLY A 80 13.93 1.98 -7.89
CA GLY A 80 15.15 2.79 -7.88
C GLY A 80 15.01 4.19 -7.27
N GLU A 81 16.14 4.90 -7.25
CA GLU A 81 16.26 6.24 -6.64
C GLU A 81 15.64 7.35 -7.50
N SER A 82 15.31 7.05 -8.76
CA SER A 82 14.76 7.98 -9.74
C SER A 82 13.76 7.29 -10.65
N ALA A 83 12.76 6.62 -10.05
CA ALA A 83 11.67 6.03 -10.81
C ALA A 83 10.88 7.15 -11.50
N GLU A 84 10.63 6.99 -12.80
CA GLU A 84 9.97 8.00 -13.62
C GLU A 84 8.62 7.52 -14.13
N TRP A 85 7.64 8.42 -14.15
CA TRP A 85 6.37 8.24 -14.83
C TRP A 85 6.13 9.39 -15.79
N ARG A 86 5.99 9.10 -17.09
CA ARG A 86 5.68 10.09 -18.12
C ARG A 86 4.17 10.16 -18.33
N PHE A 87 3.61 11.36 -18.22
CA PHE A 87 2.21 11.61 -18.56
C PHE A 87 2.05 12.12 -20.01
N SER A 88 3.09 12.75 -20.56
CA SER A 88 3.18 13.16 -21.96
C SER A 88 4.64 13.25 -22.41
N GLU A 89 4.89 13.64 -23.66
CA GLU A 89 6.24 13.92 -24.16
C GLU A 89 6.94 15.04 -23.38
N ASN A 90 6.18 16.01 -22.85
CA ASN A 90 6.70 17.22 -22.22
C ASN A 90 6.59 17.21 -20.70
N GLY A 91 6.22 16.08 -20.09
CA GLY A 91 6.05 16.07 -18.65
C GLY A 91 6.08 14.71 -18.00
N TRP A 92 6.74 14.70 -16.84
CA TRP A 92 7.10 13.51 -16.11
C TRP A 92 7.12 13.77 -14.60
N LEU A 93 6.98 12.71 -13.83
CA LEU A 93 7.08 12.66 -12.38
C LEU A 93 8.30 11.82 -12.01
N ARG A 94 9.16 12.30 -11.11
CA ARG A 94 10.21 11.50 -10.45
C ARG A 94 9.83 11.21 -9.02
N LEU A 95 10.08 10.00 -8.57
CA LEU A 95 10.09 9.67 -7.15
C LEU A 95 11.34 8.87 -6.77
N ASN A 96 11.87 9.15 -5.58
CA ASN A 96 12.85 8.30 -4.94
C ASN A 96 12.13 7.16 -4.20
N VAL A 97 11.88 6.06 -4.91
CA VAL A 97 11.11 4.92 -4.39
C VAL A 97 11.87 4.24 -3.26
N VAL A 98 13.20 4.19 -3.33
CA VAL A 98 14.07 3.61 -2.28
C VAL A 98 13.87 4.31 -0.94
N SER A 99 13.82 5.65 -0.95
CA SER A 99 13.62 6.43 0.27
C SER A 99 12.22 6.23 0.86
N ILE A 100 11.20 6.14 -0.01
CA ILE A 100 9.81 5.86 0.40
C ILE A 100 9.72 4.44 0.98
N GLU A 101 10.32 3.46 0.32
CA GLU A 101 10.35 2.06 0.77
C GLU A 101 11.01 1.94 2.15
N LYS A 102 12.18 2.56 2.33
CA LYS A 102 12.86 2.58 3.63
C LYS A 102 11.97 3.18 4.72
N ALA A 103 11.36 4.34 4.46
CA ALA A 103 10.45 4.98 5.42
C ALA A 103 9.21 4.12 5.72
N VAL A 104 8.68 3.39 4.74
CA VAL A 104 7.57 2.46 4.92
C VAL A 104 7.99 1.25 5.76
N ILE A 105 9.19 0.69 5.53
CA ILE A 105 9.73 -0.42 6.31
C ILE A 105 9.92 -0.03 7.78
N ASP A 106 10.47 1.15 8.05
CA ASP A 106 10.68 1.65 9.41
C ASP A 106 9.34 1.81 10.15
N ARG A 107 8.33 2.36 9.47
CA ARG A 107 6.96 2.47 10.02
C ARG A 107 6.29 1.11 10.18
N LEU A 108 6.54 0.15 9.28
CA LEU A 108 6.01 -1.21 9.38
C LEU A 108 6.53 -1.92 10.62
N ALA A 109 7.82 -1.77 10.92
CA ALA A 109 8.42 -2.34 12.12
C ALA A 109 7.69 -1.83 13.38
N GLN A 110 7.45 -0.51 13.46
CA GLN A 110 6.69 0.09 14.56
C GLN A 110 5.22 -0.37 14.59
N ALA A 111 4.57 -0.42 13.42
CA ALA A 111 3.16 -0.79 13.31
C ALA A 111 2.89 -2.23 13.77
N VAL A 112 3.83 -3.16 13.53
CA VAL A 112 3.71 -4.55 13.98
C VAL A 112 3.65 -4.66 15.50
N GLU A 113 4.42 -3.84 16.22
CA GLU A 113 4.44 -3.85 17.69
C GLU A 113 3.13 -3.36 18.31
N VAL A 114 2.44 -2.41 17.65
CA VAL A 114 1.22 -1.80 18.18
C VAL A 114 -0.07 -2.42 17.64
N THR A 115 0.01 -3.27 16.60
CA THR A 115 -1.19 -3.87 16.01
C THR A 115 -1.73 -4.98 16.93
N PRO A 116 -2.99 -4.90 17.39
CA PRO A 116 -3.57 -5.96 18.21
C PRO A 116 -3.63 -7.28 17.45
N ILE A 117 -3.26 -8.38 18.11
CA ILE A 117 -3.41 -9.73 17.57
C ILE A 117 -4.91 -9.98 17.31
N PRO A 118 -5.31 -10.43 16.10
CA PRO A 118 -6.71 -10.73 15.81
C PRO A 118 -7.25 -11.75 16.81
N ARG A 119 -8.29 -11.38 17.58
CA ARG A 119 -8.99 -12.30 18.48
C ARG A 119 -9.53 -13.48 17.65
N ARG A 120 -9.02 -14.69 17.89
CA ARG A 120 -9.64 -15.92 17.37
C ARG A 120 -10.98 -16.08 18.07
N GLY A 121 -12.08 -16.07 17.31
CA GLY A 121 -13.40 -16.38 17.85
C GLY A 121 -13.39 -17.79 18.44
N ARG A 122 -14.02 -17.96 19.60
CA ARG A 122 -14.30 -19.29 20.18
C ARG A 122 -15.20 -20.06 19.20
N PRO A 123 -14.96 -21.34 18.91
CA PRO A 123 -15.90 -22.13 18.13
C PRO A 123 -17.28 -22.12 18.81
N PRO A 124 -18.38 -22.01 18.05
CA PRO A 124 -19.71 -22.24 18.62
C PRO A 124 -19.78 -23.67 19.17
N LYS A 125 -20.40 -23.84 20.34
CA LYS A 125 -20.74 -25.16 20.90
C LYS A 125 -21.91 -25.76 20.14
#